data_AF-A0A397A1V2-F1
#
_entry.id   AF-A0A397A1V2-F1
#
_cell.length_a   1.000
_cell.length_b   1.000
_cell.length_c   1.000
_cell.angle_alpha   90.00
_cell.angle_beta   90.00
_cell.angle_gamma   90.00
#
_symmetry.space_group_name_H-M   'P 1'
#
loop_
_entity.id
_entity.type
_entity.pdbx_description
1 polymer ?
#
loop_
_entity_poly.entity_id
_entity_poly.type
_entity_poly.pdbx_seq_one_letter_code
_entity_poly.pdbx_strand_id
1 'polypeptide(L)'
;MNRVLSRCTKFTLAQHRHDDVLSFKFIQVLPVTGTLGAEVEGVDLTKPVPPPVVDEIHAAFLQYGVLFFRGQHGLTPHAHLAFARLFGSIQRHPIVQGMAGHPDILQIVKEPETPTRFGEEWHSDHSFMHAPPLGSVRFGATPILTQCQANFNGTAAMTYEKGHDNSVVHPVVTIHPETGKRVLFVNPIPGSVAFWDNRRLQHVAINDNVVSRRVMHRITIQGGVP
;
A
#
# COMPACT_ATOMS: atom_id res chain seq x y z
N MET A 1 10.24 41.87 -45.12
CA MET A 1 9.08 40.96 -45.08
C MET A 1 9.49 39.66 -44.40
N ASN A 2 8.90 39.40 -43.23
CA ASN A 2 9.24 38.32 -42.32
C ASN A 2 8.98 36.92 -42.91
N ARG A 3 9.93 36.00 -42.75
CA ARG A 3 9.69 34.54 -42.77
C ARG A 3 9.97 33.98 -41.39
N VAL A 4 8.92 33.77 -40.60
CA VAL A 4 8.96 32.91 -39.41
C VAL A 4 8.59 31.51 -39.89
N LEU A 5 9.59 30.64 -40.00
CA LEU A 5 9.37 29.20 -40.16
C LEU A 5 9.46 28.55 -38.77
N SER A 6 8.34 27.97 -38.37
CA SER A 6 8.08 27.23 -37.15
C SER A 6 9.16 26.16 -36.88
N ARG A 7 9.91 26.31 -35.78
CA ARG A 7 10.65 25.20 -35.17
C ARG A 7 9.69 24.41 -34.29
N CYS A 8 9.05 23.41 -34.88
CA CYS A 8 8.38 22.36 -34.15
C CYS A 8 9.46 21.42 -33.59
N THR A 9 9.98 21.73 -32.40
CA THR A 9 10.88 20.84 -31.68
C THR A 9 10.05 19.65 -31.21
N LYS A 10 10.15 18.52 -31.93
CA LYS A 10 9.67 17.23 -31.42
C LYS A 10 10.42 16.96 -30.12
N PHE A 11 9.73 17.09 -28.99
CA PHE A 11 10.15 16.42 -27.77
C PHE A 11 10.03 14.92 -28.04
N THR A 12 11.15 14.30 -28.40
CA THR A 12 11.27 12.85 -28.33
C THR A 12 11.12 12.51 -26.85
N LEU A 13 9.95 11.99 -26.47
CA LEU A 13 9.79 11.27 -25.21
C LEU A 13 10.95 10.28 -25.16
N ALA A 14 11.86 10.47 -24.21
CA ALA A 14 12.87 9.46 -23.92
C ALA A 14 12.11 8.16 -23.69
N GLN A 15 12.29 7.20 -24.60
CA GLN A 15 11.81 5.84 -24.41
C GLN A 15 12.45 5.39 -23.09
N HIS A 16 11.63 5.28 -22.05
CA HIS A 16 12.05 4.63 -20.81
C HIS A 16 12.58 3.26 -21.22
N ARG A 17 13.87 3.03 -20.96
CA ARG A 17 14.51 1.74 -21.17
C ARG A 17 13.69 0.69 -20.45
N HIS A 18 13.08 -0.19 -21.22
CA HIS A 18 12.81 -1.54 -20.76
C HIS A 18 14.16 -2.14 -20.30
N ASP A 19 14.14 -2.93 -19.22
CA ASP A 19 15.20 -3.89 -18.84
C ASP A 19 16.31 -3.43 -17.87
N ASP A 20 15.93 -2.99 -16.67
CA ASP A 20 16.60 -3.45 -15.45
C ASP A 20 15.53 -4.06 -14.53
N VAL A 21 15.06 -5.26 -14.86
CA VAL A 21 14.22 -6.04 -13.93
C VAL A 21 15.13 -6.42 -12.77
N LEU A 22 14.93 -5.80 -11.60
CA LEU A 22 15.62 -6.19 -10.38
C LEU A 22 15.46 -7.71 -10.20
N SER A 23 16.59 -8.42 -10.15
CA SER A 23 16.58 -9.85 -9.83
C SER A 23 16.71 -10.00 -8.32
N PHE A 24 15.80 -10.79 -7.76
CA PHE A 24 15.75 -11.10 -6.33
C PHE A 24 16.19 -12.55 -6.14
N LYS A 25 17.11 -12.79 -5.20
CA LYS A 25 17.72 -14.09 -4.94
C LYS A 25 17.01 -14.86 -3.84
N PHE A 26 16.47 -14.16 -2.85
CA PHE A 26 15.91 -14.75 -1.64
C PHE A 26 14.39 -14.66 -1.57
N ILE A 27 13.79 -13.67 -2.24
CA ILE A 27 12.33 -13.53 -2.36
C ILE A 27 11.89 -13.57 -3.82
N GLN A 28 10.61 -13.89 -4.04
CA GLN A 28 9.97 -13.68 -5.33
C GLN A 28 9.16 -12.40 -5.28
N VAL A 29 9.32 -11.55 -6.29
CA VAL A 29 8.60 -10.29 -6.42
C VAL A 29 7.80 -10.34 -7.70
N LEU A 30 6.47 -10.32 -7.56
CA LEU A 30 5.50 -10.44 -8.64
C LEU A 30 4.87 -9.05 -8.84
N PRO A 31 5.32 -8.27 -9.84
CA PRO A 31 4.76 -6.94 -10.10
C PRO A 31 3.28 -7.05 -10.38
N VAL A 32 2.49 -6.25 -9.66
CA VAL A 32 1.04 -6.23 -9.83
C VAL A 32 0.67 -5.35 -11.02
N THR A 33 1.31 -4.18 -11.16
CA THR A 33 1.25 -3.36 -12.37
C THR A 33 2.65 -3.11 -12.93
N GLY A 34 2.73 -2.47 -14.10
CA GLY A 34 4.03 -2.12 -14.70
C GLY A 34 4.85 -1.09 -13.92
N THR A 35 4.26 -0.36 -12.96
CA THR A 35 4.95 0.74 -12.26
C THR A 35 4.68 0.85 -10.75
N LEU A 36 3.63 0.18 -10.24
CA LEU A 36 3.20 0.28 -8.84
C LEU A 36 2.65 -1.06 -8.34
N GLY A 37 3.03 -1.44 -7.14
CA GLY A 37 2.55 -2.65 -6.49
C GLY A 37 3.32 -3.89 -6.90
N ALA A 38 3.70 -4.70 -5.91
CA ALA A 38 4.17 -6.07 -6.13
C ALA A 38 3.69 -6.99 -5.00
N GLU A 39 3.35 -8.22 -5.32
CA GLU A 39 3.23 -9.28 -4.30
C GLU A 39 4.62 -9.87 -4.04
N VAL A 40 4.92 -10.14 -2.77
CA VAL A 40 6.20 -10.67 -2.32
C VAL A 40 5.97 -12.03 -1.67
N GLU A 41 6.64 -13.04 -2.22
CA GLU A 41 6.60 -14.42 -1.73
C GLU A 41 7.98 -14.89 -1.28
N GLY A 42 8.02 -16.02 -0.58
CA GLY A 42 9.26 -16.61 -0.07
C GLY A 42 9.73 -16.05 1.28
N VAL A 43 8.91 -15.24 1.95
CA VAL A 43 9.22 -14.68 3.28
C VAL A 43 8.07 -14.89 4.28
N ASP A 44 8.44 -15.28 5.49
CA ASP A 44 7.55 -15.47 6.63
C ASP A 44 7.80 -14.37 7.67
N LEU A 45 6.91 -13.39 7.73
CA LEU A 45 7.02 -12.21 8.62
C LEU A 45 6.71 -12.55 10.08
N THR A 46 6.26 -13.77 10.37
CA THR A 46 6.06 -14.23 11.75
C THR A 46 7.38 -14.56 12.46
N LYS A 47 8.48 -14.61 11.71
CA LYS A 47 9.83 -14.94 12.17
C LYS A 47 10.79 -13.77 11.93
N PRO A 48 11.97 -13.74 12.60
CA PRO A 48 13.02 -12.79 12.28
C PRO A 48 13.41 -12.89 10.79
N VAL A 49 13.35 -11.76 10.08
CA VAL A 49 13.70 -11.68 8.66
C VAL A 49 15.22 -11.53 8.51
N PRO A 50 15.91 -12.42 7.77
CA PRO A 50 17.36 -12.32 7.58
C PRO A 50 17.78 -11.02 6.87
N PRO A 51 18.94 -10.43 7.20
CA PRO A 51 19.38 -9.16 6.58
C PRO A 51 19.37 -9.15 5.04
N PRO A 52 19.84 -10.20 4.32
CA PRO A 52 19.78 -10.20 2.86
C PRO A 52 18.35 -10.15 2.29
N VAL A 53 17.37 -10.70 3.02
CA VAL A 53 15.95 -10.62 2.66
C VAL A 53 15.40 -9.21 2.92
N VAL A 54 15.83 -8.56 4.01
CA VAL A 54 15.46 -7.17 4.30
C VAL A 54 15.94 -6.23 3.19
N ASP A 55 17.16 -6.42 2.71
CA ASP A 55 17.73 -5.64 1.61
C ASP A 55 16.92 -5.80 0.32
N GLU A 56 16.51 -7.03 -0.01
CA GLU A 56 15.67 -7.31 -1.17
C GLU A 56 14.25 -6.72 -1.03
N ILE A 57 13.64 -6.83 0.16
CA ILE A 57 12.34 -6.19 0.44
C ILE A 57 12.47 -4.67 0.31
N HIS A 58 13.55 -4.06 0.80
CA HIS A 58 13.76 -2.62 0.68
C HIS A 58 13.95 -2.19 -0.78
N ALA A 59 14.73 -2.94 -1.56
CA ALA A 59 14.89 -2.69 -3.00
C ALA A 59 13.54 -2.80 -3.75
N ALA A 60 12.76 -3.84 -3.47
CA ALA A 60 11.41 -3.99 -4.01
C ALA A 60 10.49 -2.83 -3.57
N PHE A 61 10.59 -2.41 -2.31
CA PHE A 61 9.81 -1.31 -1.76
C PHE A 61 10.12 0.01 -2.45
N LEU A 62 11.39 0.28 -2.78
CA LEU A 62 11.83 1.45 -3.54
C LEU A 62 11.49 1.36 -5.04
N GLN A 63 11.38 0.16 -5.60
CA GLN A 63 10.93 -0.02 -6.98
C GLN A 63 9.40 0.13 -7.11
N TYR A 64 8.64 -0.64 -6.35
CA TYR A 64 7.20 -0.86 -6.58
C TYR A 64 6.26 -0.07 -5.66
N GLY A 65 6.73 0.45 -4.54
CA GLY A 65 6.06 1.52 -3.76
C GLY A 65 4.99 1.05 -2.83
N VAL A 66 4.34 -0.05 -3.18
CA VAL A 66 3.55 -0.83 -2.25
C VAL A 66 3.88 -2.31 -2.46
N LEU A 67 4.11 -3.01 -1.37
CA LEU A 67 4.36 -4.46 -1.35
C LEU A 67 3.22 -5.15 -0.61
N PHE A 68 2.86 -6.34 -1.09
CA PHE A 68 1.86 -7.20 -0.46
C PHE A 68 2.48 -8.54 -0.07
N PHE A 69 2.31 -8.93 1.18
CA PHE A 69 2.71 -10.24 1.67
C PHE A 69 1.45 -11.01 2.03
N ARG A 70 1.27 -12.19 1.43
CA ARG A 70 0.10 -13.06 1.68
C ARG A 70 0.45 -14.15 2.69
N GLY A 71 -0.57 -14.79 3.28
CA GLY A 71 -0.40 -15.98 4.13
C GLY A 71 0.22 -15.74 5.52
N GLN A 72 0.25 -14.51 6.01
CA GLN A 72 0.87 -14.13 7.29
C GLN A 72 -0.09 -14.33 8.49
N HIS A 73 -0.82 -15.45 8.55
CA HIS A 73 -1.89 -15.68 9.53
C HIS A 73 -1.43 -15.68 11.00
N GLY A 74 -0.18 -16.06 11.25
CA GLY A 74 0.42 -16.09 12.59
C GLY A 74 1.10 -14.78 13.04
N LEU A 75 0.89 -13.68 12.31
CA LEU A 75 1.60 -12.42 12.58
C LEU A 75 1.09 -11.79 13.88
N THR A 76 1.90 -11.88 14.93
CA THR A 76 1.61 -11.24 16.22
C THR A 76 1.87 -9.74 16.16
N PRO A 77 1.27 -8.93 17.05
CA PRO A 77 1.61 -7.51 17.18
C PRO A 77 3.11 -7.26 17.40
N HIS A 78 3.79 -8.15 18.14
CA HIS A 78 5.23 -8.09 18.36
C HIS A 78 6.02 -8.32 17.06
N ALA A 79 5.68 -9.36 16.30
CA ALA A 79 6.33 -9.65 15.02
C ALA A 79 6.05 -8.55 13.97
N HIS A 80 4.82 -8.03 13.94
CA HIS A 80 4.45 -6.90 13.08
C HIS A 80 5.30 -5.65 13.37
N LEU A 81 5.48 -5.33 14.66
CA LEU A 81 6.34 -4.23 15.10
C LEU A 81 7.82 -4.49 14.81
N ALA A 82 8.30 -5.72 15.02
CA ALA A 82 9.67 -6.12 14.71
C ALA A 82 9.97 -5.95 13.21
N PHE A 83 9.06 -6.37 12.33
CA PHE A 83 9.19 -6.18 10.90
C PHE A 83 9.24 -4.70 10.50
N ALA A 84 8.33 -3.87 11.01
CA ALA A 84 8.33 -2.44 10.70
C ALA A 84 9.63 -1.73 11.14
N ARG A 85 10.21 -2.14 12.27
CA ARG A 85 11.48 -1.60 12.79
C ARG A 85 12.70 -1.89 11.92
N LEU A 86 12.61 -2.87 11.01
CA LEU A 86 13.68 -3.14 10.04
C LEU A 86 13.89 -1.99 9.05
N PHE A 87 12.87 -1.14 8.85
CA PHE A 87 12.88 -0.06 7.85
C PHE A 87 12.94 1.34 8.47
N GLY A 88 12.93 1.45 9.81
CA GLY A 88 13.09 2.74 10.49
C GLY A 88 12.49 2.78 11.89
N SER A 89 12.65 3.93 12.54
CA SER A 89 12.02 4.21 13.83
C SER A 89 10.51 4.32 13.68
N ILE A 90 9.75 3.93 14.70
CA ILE A 90 8.28 3.95 14.63
C ILE A 90 7.76 5.32 15.04
N GLN A 91 6.90 5.88 14.19
CA GLN A 91 6.18 7.11 14.46
C GLN A 91 4.83 6.77 15.09
N ARG A 92 4.64 7.16 16.36
CA ARG A 92 3.34 7.06 17.01
C ARG A 92 2.35 8.00 16.33
N HIS A 93 1.11 7.55 16.23
CA HIS A 93 0.06 8.35 15.65
C HIS A 93 -0.18 9.59 16.55
N PRO A 94 -0.18 10.82 15.99
CA PRO A 94 -0.19 12.04 16.80
C PRO A 94 -1.52 12.31 17.51
N ILE A 95 -2.62 11.78 16.97
CA ILE A 95 -3.99 12.06 17.45
C ILE A 95 -4.65 10.83 18.07
N VAL A 96 -4.73 9.72 17.32
CA VAL A 96 -5.33 8.46 17.77
C VAL A 96 -4.38 7.65 18.65
N GLN A 97 -4.89 7.15 19.77
CA GLN A 97 -4.16 6.29 20.68
C GLN A 97 -3.89 4.90 20.07
N GLY A 98 -2.69 4.38 20.30
CA GLY A 98 -2.34 3.00 19.92
C GLY A 98 -3.04 1.94 20.77
N MET A 99 -2.91 0.69 20.34
CA MET A 99 -3.50 -0.48 20.96
C MET A 99 -2.96 -0.69 22.39
N ALA A 100 -3.81 -1.19 23.29
CA ALA A 100 -3.39 -1.56 24.65
C ALA A 100 -2.22 -2.57 24.61
N GLY A 101 -1.19 -2.32 25.43
CA GLY A 101 0.05 -3.11 25.44
C GLY A 101 0.98 -2.90 24.24
N HIS A 102 0.51 -2.25 23.17
CA HIS A 102 1.27 -1.99 21.95
C HIS A 102 0.98 -0.56 21.41
N PRO A 103 1.42 0.49 22.12
CA PRO A 103 1.08 1.88 21.79
C PRO A 103 1.64 2.35 20.44
N ASP A 104 2.61 1.63 19.89
CA ASP A 104 3.22 1.88 18.57
C ASP A 104 2.35 1.35 17.41
N ILE A 105 1.27 0.62 17.71
CA ILE A 105 0.38 -0.01 16.74
C ILE A 105 -0.99 0.64 16.82
N LEU A 106 -1.44 1.24 15.73
CA LEU A 106 -2.79 1.74 15.61
C LEU A 106 -3.75 0.61 15.27
N GLN A 107 -4.75 0.37 16.13
CA GLN A 107 -5.83 -0.55 15.83
C GLN A 107 -6.97 0.20 15.13
N ILE A 108 -7.25 -0.17 13.88
CA ILE A 108 -8.35 0.38 13.10
C ILE A 108 -9.47 -0.66 13.13
N VAL A 109 -10.55 -0.33 13.83
CA VAL A 109 -11.76 -1.17 13.91
C VAL A 109 -12.87 -0.50 13.12
N LYS A 110 -13.53 -1.27 12.27
CA LYS A 110 -14.73 -0.84 11.56
C LYS A 110 -15.87 -1.81 11.86
N GLU A 111 -16.88 -1.34 12.59
CA GLU A 111 -18.09 -2.11 12.83
C GLU A 111 -19.09 -1.94 11.66
N PRO A 112 -20.02 -2.87 11.46
CA PRO A 112 -20.95 -2.85 10.32
C PRO A 112 -21.81 -1.57 10.23
N GLU A 113 -22.18 -0.98 11.38
CA GLU A 113 -23.10 0.16 11.46
C GLU A 113 -22.40 1.48 11.81
N THR A 114 -21.06 1.50 11.94
CA THR A 114 -20.38 2.69 12.44
C THR A 114 -20.01 3.65 11.31
N PRO A 115 -20.36 4.95 11.43
CA PRO A 115 -20.02 5.96 10.42
C PRO A 115 -18.54 6.38 10.42
N THR A 116 -17.64 5.71 11.15
CA THR A 116 -16.25 6.16 11.33
C THR A 116 -15.49 6.17 10.01
N ARG A 117 -15.05 7.37 9.60
CA ARG A 117 -14.44 7.69 8.31
C ARG A 117 -12.92 7.82 8.42
N PHE A 118 -12.19 6.70 8.48
CA PHE A 118 -10.73 6.74 8.42
C PHE A 118 -10.24 6.63 6.98
N GLY A 119 -9.70 7.72 6.43
CA GLY A 119 -8.95 7.72 5.17
C GLY A 119 -9.81 7.57 3.90
N GLU A 120 -11.05 8.07 3.90
CA GLU A 120 -11.99 7.96 2.77
C GLU A 120 -11.72 8.94 1.60
N GLU A 121 -10.77 9.84 1.80
CA GLU A 121 -10.26 10.72 0.75
C GLU A 121 -8.90 10.22 0.29
N TRP A 122 -8.52 10.51 -0.95
CA TRP A 122 -7.18 10.24 -1.43
C TRP A 122 -6.16 11.04 -0.60
N HIS A 123 -5.23 10.34 0.03
CA HIS A 123 -4.25 10.97 0.91
C HIS A 123 -2.92 10.19 1.00
N SER A 124 -1.88 10.90 1.42
CA SER A 124 -0.67 10.32 2.00
C SER A 124 -0.71 10.55 3.51
N ASP A 125 -0.27 9.56 4.30
CA ASP A 125 -0.41 9.63 5.76
C ASP A 125 0.34 10.84 6.34
N HIS A 126 -0.33 11.59 7.23
CA HIS A 126 0.25 12.69 8.02
C HIS A 126 1.05 13.72 7.22
N SER A 127 0.65 14.02 5.98
CA SER A 127 1.32 15.01 5.12
C SER A 127 1.36 16.44 5.70
N PHE A 128 0.54 16.73 6.73
CA PHE A 128 0.56 17.99 7.48
C PHE A 128 1.74 18.13 8.47
N MET A 129 2.48 17.05 8.75
CA MET A 129 3.62 17.10 9.66
C MET A 129 4.86 17.69 9.00
N HIS A 130 5.72 18.35 9.79
CA HIS A 130 7.00 18.88 9.32
C HIS A 130 7.95 17.79 8.76
N ALA A 131 7.92 16.60 9.36
CA ALA A 131 8.58 15.41 8.85
C ALA A 131 7.52 14.31 8.65
N PRO A 132 6.89 14.24 7.47
CA PRO A 132 5.91 13.20 7.15
C PRO A 132 6.53 11.80 7.23
N PRO A 133 5.73 10.76 7.49
CA PRO A 133 6.23 9.39 7.60
C PRO A 133 6.78 8.86 6.28
N LEU A 134 7.79 7.97 6.37
CA LEU A 134 8.34 7.27 5.22
C LEU A 134 7.30 6.33 4.60
N GLY A 135 6.62 5.57 5.45
CA GLY A 135 5.72 4.52 5.00
C GLY A 135 4.91 3.94 6.13
N SER A 136 4.00 3.05 5.78
CA SER A 136 3.10 2.41 6.73
C SER A 136 3.01 0.92 6.41
N VAL A 137 3.05 0.09 7.46
CA VAL A 137 2.85 -1.36 7.38
C VAL A 137 1.49 -1.67 8.00
N ARG A 138 0.56 -2.18 7.19
CA ARG A 138 -0.79 -2.56 7.63
C ARG A 138 -0.97 -4.07 7.55
N PHE A 139 -1.42 -4.67 8.65
CA PHE A 139 -1.84 -6.06 8.72
C PHE A 139 -3.37 -6.14 8.79
N GLY A 140 -3.97 -6.96 7.92
CA GLY A 140 -5.40 -7.26 7.93
C GLY A 140 -5.69 -8.57 8.64
N ALA A 141 -6.31 -8.52 9.82
CA ALA A 141 -6.81 -9.71 10.50
C ALA A 141 -8.13 -10.24 9.89
N THR A 142 -8.86 -9.36 9.18
CA THR A 142 -10.11 -9.61 8.46
C THR A 142 -10.07 -8.96 7.08
N PRO A 143 -10.87 -9.39 6.08
CA PRO A 143 -10.80 -8.81 4.75
C PRO A 143 -11.16 -7.32 4.76
N ILE A 144 -10.40 -6.48 4.05
CA ILE A 144 -10.77 -5.08 3.78
C ILE A 144 -10.41 -4.72 2.35
N LEU A 145 -10.93 -3.61 1.83
CA LEU A 145 -10.56 -3.05 0.54
C LEU A 145 -9.78 -1.74 0.74
N THR A 146 -8.64 -1.59 0.06
CA THR A 146 -7.87 -0.34 0.03
C THR A 146 -7.39 -0.10 -1.39
N GLN A 147 -7.60 1.10 -1.90
CA GLN A 147 -7.13 1.50 -3.22
C GLN A 147 -5.86 2.33 -3.07
N CYS A 148 -4.86 2.05 -3.90
CA CYS A 148 -3.61 2.80 -3.93
C CYS A 148 -3.37 3.37 -5.32
N GLN A 149 -2.79 4.56 -5.41
CA GLN A 149 -2.50 5.21 -6.67
C GLN A 149 -1.23 6.06 -6.57
N ALA A 150 -0.36 5.92 -7.56
CA ALA A 150 0.75 6.83 -7.78
C ALA A 150 0.30 7.94 -8.73
N ASN A 151 0.42 9.20 -8.29
CA ASN A 151 0.28 10.44 -9.08
C ASN A 151 -0.55 10.35 -10.38
N PHE A 152 -1.88 10.36 -10.29
CA PHE A 152 -2.78 10.68 -11.42
C PHE A 152 -4.12 11.27 -10.91
N ASN A 153 -4.64 12.31 -11.56
CA ASN A 153 -5.93 12.96 -11.23
C ASN A 153 -7.13 12.15 -11.75
N GLY A 154 -7.61 11.15 -11.01
CA GLY A 154 -8.86 10.49 -11.37
C GLY A 154 -9.36 9.54 -10.29
N THR A 155 -10.49 9.89 -9.69
CA THR A 155 -11.33 9.04 -8.85
C THR A 155 -12.16 8.11 -9.72
N ALA A 156 -12.19 6.82 -9.41
CA ALA A 156 -13.20 5.91 -9.92
C ALA A 156 -13.66 4.97 -8.80
N ALA A 157 -14.98 4.88 -8.61
CA ALA A 157 -15.65 4.00 -7.67
C ALA A 157 -16.46 2.96 -8.46
N MET A 158 -16.46 1.69 -8.03
CA MET A 158 -17.22 0.59 -8.63
C MET A 158 -18.01 -0.14 -7.55
N THR A 159 -19.22 -0.62 -7.89
CA THR A 159 -20.18 -1.35 -7.04
C THR A 159 -20.00 -2.88 -7.10
N TYR A 160 -20.46 -3.61 -6.07
CA TYR A 160 -20.33 -5.08 -5.95
C TYR A 160 -21.65 -5.80 -5.59
N GLU A 161 -21.80 -7.05 -6.09
CA GLU A 161 -22.88 -8.00 -5.80
C GLU A 161 -22.47 -9.10 -4.77
N LYS A 162 -23.45 -9.55 -3.97
CA LYS A 162 -23.31 -10.40 -2.77
C LYS A 162 -23.22 -11.91 -3.06
N GLY A 163 -22.35 -12.62 -2.36
CA GLY A 163 -22.32 -14.09 -2.30
C GLY A 163 -22.18 -14.61 -0.86
N HIS A 164 -23.01 -15.55 -0.45
CA HIS A 164 -23.28 -16.00 0.94
C HIS A 164 -22.12 -16.67 1.73
N ASP A 165 -20.88 -16.59 1.24
CA ASP A 165 -19.63 -16.91 1.95
C ASP A 165 -18.60 -15.83 1.54
N ASN A 166 -18.58 -14.72 2.27
CA ASN A 166 -18.40 -13.37 1.70
C ASN A 166 -16.93 -12.91 1.46
N SER A 167 -15.93 -13.79 1.33
CA SER A 167 -14.59 -13.34 0.89
C SER A 167 -14.42 -13.51 -0.62
N VAL A 168 -14.75 -12.48 -1.39
CA VAL A 168 -14.49 -12.45 -2.84
C VAL A 168 -13.06 -11.95 -3.07
N VAL A 169 -12.19 -12.77 -3.65
CA VAL A 169 -10.85 -12.32 -4.06
C VAL A 169 -11.00 -11.53 -5.36
N HIS A 170 -10.70 -10.24 -5.32
CA HIS A 170 -10.65 -9.40 -6.52
C HIS A 170 -9.21 -9.35 -7.04
N PRO A 171 -8.99 -9.31 -8.37
CA PRO A 171 -7.68 -9.06 -8.94
C PRO A 171 -7.10 -7.77 -8.37
N VAL A 172 -5.81 -7.81 -7.98
CA VAL A 172 -5.13 -6.66 -7.36
C VAL A 172 -5.03 -5.47 -8.33
N VAL A 173 -5.15 -5.72 -9.64
CA VAL A 173 -5.36 -4.71 -10.69
C VAL A 173 -6.75 -4.83 -11.27
N THR A 174 -7.49 -3.74 -11.31
CA THR A 174 -8.65 -3.61 -12.19
C THR A 174 -8.38 -2.50 -13.21
N ILE A 175 -8.67 -2.78 -14.48
CA ILE A 175 -8.69 -1.77 -15.53
C ILE A 175 -10.06 -1.13 -15.50
N HIS A 176 -10.12 0.19 -15.38
CA HIS A 176 -11.39 0.90 -15.42
C HIS A 176 -12.10 0.60 -16.75
N PRO A 177 -13.31 0.01 -16.72
CA PRO A 177 -13.94 -0.55 -17.92
C PRO A 177 -14.21 0.51 -18.99
N GLU A 178 -14.41 1.77 -18.59
CA GLU A 178 -14.72 2.87 -19.53
C GLU A 178 -13.52 3.76 -19.88
N THR A 179 -12.49 3.83 -19.04
CA THR A 179 -11.39 4.82 -19.20
C THR A 179 -10.05 4.16 -19.52
N GLY A 180 -9.95 2.83 -19.36
CA GLY A 180 -8.70 2.07 -19.54
C GLY A 180 -7.62 2.39 -18.49
N LYS A 181 -7.91 3.26 -17.50
CA LYS A 181 -6.96 3.60 -16.44
C LYS A 181 -6.74 2.40 -15.53
N ARG A 182 -5.47 2.14 -15.20
CA ARG A 182 -5.09 1.09 -14.25
C ARG A 182 -5.24 1.63 -12.84
N VAL A 183 -6.07 0.95 -12.05
CA VAL A 183 -6.24 1.20 -10.63
C VAL A 183 -5.73 -0.02 -9.88
N LEU A 184 -4.92 0.21 -8.83
CA LEU A 184 -4.53 -0.85 -7.91
C LEU A 184 -5.63 -0.98 -6.85
N PHE A 185 -6.43 -2.03 -6.98
CA PHE A 185 -7.47 -2.37 -6.03
C PHE A 185 -6.96 -3.47 -5.13
N VAL A 186 -6.60 -3.14 -3.90
CA VAL A 186 -6.05 -4.13 -2.97
C VAL A 186 -7.18 -4.65 -2.12
N ASN A 187 -7.52 -5.93 -2.28
CA ASN A 187 -8.30 -6.67 -1.31
C ASN A 187 -7.34 -7.46 -0.40
N PRO A 188 -6.93 -6.94 0.78
CA PRO A 188 -6.34 -7.78 1.80
C PRO A 188 -7.34 -8.85 2.23
N ILE A 189 -6.97 -10.12 2.01
CA ILE A 189 -7.53 -11.28 2.71
C ILE A 189 -6.93 -11.37 4.12
N PRO A 190 -7.58 -12.03 5.09
CA PRO A 190 -6.99 -12.31 6.40
C PRO A 190 -5.57 -12.85 6.27
N GLY A 191 -4.63 -12.32 7.05
CA GLY A 191 -3.22 -12.69 6.92
C GLY A 191 -2.46 -11.93 5.83
N SER A 192 -3.04 -10.90 5.22
CA SER A 192 -2.31 -10.02 4.30
C SER A 192 -1.61 -8.89 5.05
N VAL A 193 -0.38 -8.57 4.64
CA VAL A 193 0.34 -7.34 5.01
C VAL A 193 0.52 -6.48 3.78
N ALA A 194 0.17 -5.19 3.89
CA ALA A 194 0.51 -4.17 2.90
C ALA A 194 1.56 -3.23 3.48
N PHE A 195 2.63 -2.97 2.73
CA PHE A 195 3.69 -2.03 3.12
C PHE A 195 3.86 -0.99 2.01
N TRP A 196 3.53 0.28 2.28
CA TRP A 196 3.51 1.34 1.25
C TRP A 196 4.36 2.56 1.61
N ASP A 197 4.86 3.22 0.57
CA ASP A 197 5.73 4.40 0.63
C ASP A 197 4.94 5.71 0.55
N ASN A 198 4.74 6.35 1.70
CA ASN A 198 3.97 7.60 1.81
C ASN A 198 4.60 8.77 1.05
N ARG A 199 5.87 8.67 0.64
CA ARG A 199 6.58 9.75 -0.08
C ARG A 199 6.20 9.82 -1.55
N ARG A 200 5.58 8.77 -2.11
CA ARG A 200 5.33 8.68 -3.57
C ARG A 200 3.94 8.21 -3.99
N LEU A 201 3.09 7.80 -3.05
CA LEU A 201 1.73 7.39 -3.37
C LEU A 201 0.70 8.00 -2.43
N GLN A 202 -0.51 8.09 -2.96
CA GLN A 202 -1.72 8.30 -2.18
C GLN A 202 -2.51 7.01 -2.12
N HIS A 203 -3.34 6.89 -1.08
CA HIS A 203 -4.23 5.77 -0.90
C HIS A 203 -5.58 6.27 -0.38
N VAL A 204 -6.59 5.43 -0.53
CA VAL A 204 -7.93 5.66 -0.03
C VAL A 204 -8.49 4.36 0.56
N ALA A 205 -9.05 4.47 1.76
CA ALA A 205 -9.80 3.39 2.37
C ALA A 205 -11.16 3.30 1.69
N ILE A 206 -11.53 2.11 1.23
CA ILE A 206 -12.83 1.90 0.62
C ILE A 206 -13.86 1.70 1.73
N ASN A 207 -14.87 2.57 1.76
CA ASN A 207 -16.03 2.44 2.62
C ASN A 207 -17.16 1.73 1.87
N ASP A 208 -16.99 0.44 1.66
CA ASP A 208 -18.06 -0.45 1.21
C ASP A 208 -18.96 -0.84 2.39
N ASN A 209 -20.23 -1.20 2.10
CA ASN A 209 -21.19 -1.64 3.11
C ASN A 209 -20.66 -2.87 3.84
N VAL A 210 -20.09 -2.66 5.02
CA VAL A 210 -19.52 -3.72 5.85
C VAL A 210 -20.67 -4.50 6.46
N VAL A 211 -20.78 -5.78 6.13
CA VAL A 211 -21.72 -6.72 6.77
C VAL A 211 -21.11 -7.38 8.02
N SER A 212 -19.83 -7.13 8.30
CA SER A 212 -19.07 -7.75 9.38
C SER A 212 -17.99 -6.82 9.92
N ARG A 213 -17.65 -6.99 11.21
CA ARG A 213 -16.58 -6.25 11.88
C ARG A 213 -15.24 -6.48 11.19
N ARG A 214 -14.50 -5.40 10.91
CA ARG A 214 -13.15 -5.43 10.37
C ARG A 214 -12.14 -4.90 11.38
N VAL A 215 -11.03 -5.61 11.55
CA VAL A 215 -9.92 -5.22 12.44
C VAL A 215 -8.62 -5.23 11.66
N MET A 216 -7.90 -4.11 11.71
CA MET A 216 -6.58 -3.95 11.12
C MET A 216 -5.61 -3.34 12.12
N HIS A 217 -4.34 -3.65 11.95
CA HIS A 217 -3.25 -3.02 12.66
C HIS A 217 -2.42 -2.21 11.67
N ARG A 218 -2.11 -0.95 11.99
CA ARG A 218 -1.22 -0.10 11.20
C ARG A 218 -0.07 0.38 12.06
N ILE A 219 1.13 0.25 11.53
CA ILE A 219 2.36 0.79 12.09
C ILE A 219 2.90 1.80 11.09
N THR A 220 3.27 2.99 11.56
CA THR A 220 3.80 4.07 10.71
C THR A 220 5.28 4.25 11.00
N ILE A 221 6.10 4.31 9.96
CA ILE A 221 7.55 4.47 10.06
C ILE A 221 7.89 5.95 9.92
N GLN A 222 8.69 6.46 10.84
CA GLN A 222 9.17 7.84 10.88
C GLN A 222 9.89 8.18 9.58
N GLY A 223 9.53 9.32 8.99
CA GLY A 223 10.22 9.88 7.84
C GLY A 223 11.02 11.14 8.20
N GLY A 224 11.44 11.87 7.18
CA GLY A 224 12.25 13.07 7.28
C GLY A 224 11.56 14.30 6.69
N VAL A 225 12.24 15.45 6.77
CA VAL A 225 11.83 16.67 6.09
C VAL A 225 12.02 16.46 4.57
N PRO A 226 10.99 16.73 3.73
CA PRO A 226 11.10 16.63 2.28
C PRO A 226 12.18 17.52 1.65
#